data_AF-A0A960SQG6-F1
#
_entry.id   AF-A0A960SQG6-F1
#
_cell.length_a   1.000
_cell.length_b   1.000
_cell.length_c   1.000
_cell.angle_alpha   90.00
_cell.angle_beta   90.00
_cell.angle_gamma   90.00
#
_symmetry.space_group_name_H-M   'P 1'
#
loop_
_entity.id
_entity.type
_entity.pdbx_description
1 polymer ?
#
loop_
_entity_poly.entity_id
_entity_poly.type
_entity_poly.pdbx_seq_one_letter_code
_entity_poly.pdbx_strand_id
1 'polypeptide(L)'
;GMNVNNPGYRQFLRSSHIPSPSRLFVLVDEHPDSINDGYFLNRADEREWIDLPASYHGRAASFSFADGHAESHRWMVRSTLQPARPDGALLPFYLDPEELADWRWVVERMSILEGGADGGGYGHSYNQ
;
A
#
# COMPACT_ATOMS: atom_id res chain seq x y z
N GLY A 1 16.52 -9.11 -13.26
CA GLY A 1 16.81 -9.23 -11.82
C GLY A 1 15.66 -9.97 -11.20
N MET A 2 15.92 -10.77 -10.16
CA MET A 2 14.87 -11.36 -9.33
C MET A 2 14.71 -10.51 -8.07
N ASN A 3 13.48 -10.31 -7.62
CA ASN A 3 13.18 -9.62 -6.37
C ASN A 3 13.46 -10.56 -5.20
N VAL A 4 14.67 -10.52 -4.62
CA VAL A 4 15.03 -11.43 -3.53
C VAL A 4 14.32 -11.10 -2.21
N ASN A 5 13.93 -9.85 -2.00
CA ASN A 5 13.29 -9.41 -0.76
C ASN A 5 11.78 -9.66 -0.78
N ASN A 6 11.17 -9.58 -1.97
CA ASN A 6 9.73 -9.74 -2.17
C ASN A 6 9.49 -10.64 -3.40
N PRO A 7 9.84 -11.94 -3.34
CA PRO A 7 9.83 -12.84 -4.50
C PRO A 7 8.44 -13.10 -5.08
N GLY A 8 7.38 -12.87 -4.28
CA GLY A 8 6.00 -12.91 -4.74
C GLY A 8 5.58 -11.72 -5.60
N TYR A 9 6.42 -10.69 -5.74
CA TYR A 9 6.11 -9.47 -6.47
C TYR A 9 7.04 -9.19 -7.64
N ARG A 10 6.46 -8.68 -8.72
CA ARG A 10 7.17 -8.39 -9.96
C ARG A 10 8.09 -7.20 -9.82
N GLN A 11 9.35 -7.37 -10.23
CA GLN A 11 10.32 -6.28 -10.31
C GLN A 11 10.30 -5.62 -11.68
N PHE A 12 9.99 -4.32 -11.73
CA PHE A 12 10.05 -3.53 -12.95
C PHE A 12 11.41 -2.80 -13.04
N LEU A 13 12.22 -3.15 -14.05
CA LEU A 13 13.51 -2.50 -14.29
C LEU A 13 13.43 -1.34 -15.30
N ARG A 14 12.28 -1.18 -15.96
CA ARG A 14 12.00 -0.11 -16.92
C ARG A 14 10.56 0.35 -16.70
N SER A 15 10.32 1.65 -16.80
CA SER A 15 8.95 2.20 -16.72
C SER A 15 8.01 1.59 -17.75
N SER A 16 8.52 1.31 -18.97
CA SER A 16 7.76 0.63 -20.02
C SER A 16 7.34 -0.80 -19.70
N HIS A 17 7.84 -1.41 -18.63
CA HIS A 17 7.43 -2.74 -18.17
C HIS A 17 6.32 -2.69 -17.13
N ILE A 18 5.94 -1.50 -16.65
CA ILE A 18 4.89 -1.33 -15.66
C ILE A 18 3.53 -1.42 -16.39
N PRO A 19 2.73 -2.47 -16.17
CA PRO A 19 1.41 -2.55 -16.76
C PRO A 19 0.45 -1.61 -16.00
N SER A 20 -0.47 -0.97 -16.72
CA SER A 20 -1.42 -0.01 -16.15
C SER A 20 -0.75 1.01 -15.19
N PRO A 21 0.22 1.81 -15.67
CA PRO A 21 1.03 2.68 -14.81
C PRO A 21 0.21 3.72 -14.02
N SER A 22 -0.99 4.05 -14.48
CA SER A 22 -1.96 4.89 -13.76
C SER A 22 -2.55 4.25 -12.51
N ARG A 23 -2.27 2.96 -12.23
CA ARG A 23 -2.81 2.25 -11.06
C ARG A 23 -1.78 2.02 -9.96
N LEU A 24 -0.49 2.12 -10.26
CA LEU A 24 0.56 1.82 -9.30
C LEU A 24 1.21 3.11 -8.82
N PHE A 25 1.20 3.33 -7.51
CA PHE A 25 1.84 4.51 -6.93
C PHE A 25 3.37 4.32 -6.84
N VAL A 26 4.10 5.42 -6.88
CA VAL A 26 5.56 5.47 -6.75
C VAL A 26 6.01 6.23 -5.51
N LEU A 27 5.24 7.23 -5.08
CA LEU A 27 5.44 7.95 -3.81
C LEU A 27 4.09 8.12 -3.12
N VAL A 28 4.13 8.14 -1.79
CA VAL A 28 2.98 8.34 -0.90
C VAL A 28 3.39 9.22 0.27
N ASP A 29 2.47 10.07 0.73
CA ASP A 29 2.63 10.75 2.02
C ASP A 29 2.51 9.72 3.14
N GLU A 30 3.62 9.46 3.82
CA GLU A 30 3.65 8.53 4.95
C GLU A 30 3.29 9.23 6.27
N HIS A 31 2.64 8.50 7.17
CA HIS A 31 2.34 8.96 8.51
C HIS A 31 3.65 9.20 9.29
N PRO A 32 3.80 10.32 10.03
CA PRO A 32 5.06 10.67 10.70
C PRO A 32 5.55 9.58 11.67
N ASP A 33 4.62 8.85 12.29
CA ASP A 33 4.97 7.80 13.23
C ASP A 33 5.39 6.47 12.58
N SER A 34 5.25 6.31 11.26
CA SER A 34 5.71 5.10 10.55
C SER A 34 7.00 5.30 9.76
N ILE A 35 7.36 6.56 9.43
CA ILE A 35 8.58 6.89 8.67
C ILE A 35 9.81 6.28 9.34
N ASN A 36 10.52 5.39 8.62
CA ASN A 36 11.64 4.64 9.17
C ASN A 36 12.89 4.62 8.26
N ASP A 37 12.80 4.18 7.01
CA ASP A 37 13.95 3.81 6.17
C ASP A 37 13.84 4.26 4.70
N GLY A 38 12.79 4.99 4.35
CA GLY A 38 12.65 5.68 3.06
C GLY A 38 11.98 4.87 1.95
N TYR A 39 11.33 3.75 2.27
CA TYR A 39 10.35 3.12 1.38
C TYR A 39 9.06 2.81 2.14
N PHE A 40 7.97 2.60 1.41
CA PHE A 40 6.66 2.26 1.97
C PHE A 40 6.32 0.81 1.64
N LEU A 41 6.08 -0.01 2.65
CA LEU A 41 5.88 -1.45 2.57
C LEU A 41 4.70 -1.92 3.42
N ASN A 42 3.85 -2.74 2.82
CA ASN A 42 2.85 -3.54 3.50
C ASN A 42 2.79 -4.93 2.83
N ARG A 43 2.42 -5.95 3.59
CA ARG A 43 2.22 -7.31 3.08
C ARG A 43 0.80 -7.45 2.52
N ALA A 44 0.61 -8.20 1.43
CA ALA A 44 -0.74 -8.43 0.86
C ALA A 44 -1.43 -9.66 1.43
N ASP A 45 -0.67 -10.54 2.06
CA ASP A 45 -1.11 -11.77 2.72
C ASP A 45 -1.40 -11.57 4.22
N GLU A 46 -0.94 -10.48 4.82
CA GLU A 46 -1.17 -10.14 6.23
C GLU A 46 -1.97 -8.83 6.35
N ARG A 47 -3.12 -8.89 7.03
CA ARG A 47 -4.04 -7.76 7.21
C ARG A 47 -3.55 -6.87 8.35
N GLU A 48 -2.46 -6.15 8.12
CA GLU A 48 -1.85 -5.23 9.06
C GLU A 48 -1.40 -3.95 8.37
N TRP A 49 -1.29 -2.88 9.15
CA TRP A 49 -0.47 -1.73 8.77
C TRP A 49 0.94 -1.93 9.34
N ILE A 50 1.93 -2.04 8.47
CA ILE A 50 3.36 -1.93 8.80
C ILE A 50 3.74 -0.46 8.68
N ASP A 51 3.64 0.08 7.46
CA ASP A 51 3.77 1.51 7.20
C ASP A 51 2.37 2.11 6.98
N LEU A 52 2.07 3.19 7.68
CA LEU A 52 0.74 3.79 7.70
C LEU A 52 0.73 5.02 6.77
N PRO A 53 -0.24 5.17 5.86
CA PRO A 53 -0.31 6.40 5.07
C PRO A 53 -0.76 7.59 5.92
N ALA A 54 -0.36 8.79 5.53
CA ALA A 54 -0.74 10.03 6.19
C ALA A 54 -2.27 10.22 6.22
N SER A 55 -2.78 10.86 7.27
CA SER A 55 -4.22 11.17 7.39
C SER A 55 -4.51 12.63 7.77
N TYR A 56 -3.46 13.42 8.03
CA TYR A 56 -3.54 14.75 8.61
C TYR A 56 -4.05 15.84 7.65
N HIS A 57 -4.09 15.58 6.34
CA HIS A 57 -4.63 16.52 5.34
C HIS A 57 -6.09 16.20 4.96
N GLY A 58 -7.00 16.46 5.90
CA GLY A 58 -8.44 16.30 5.62
C GLY A 58 -8.88 14.83 5.52
N ARG A 59 -8.27 13.96 6.35
CA ARG A 59 -8.48 12.50 6.32
C ARG A 59 -8.00 11.88 5.00
N ALA A 60 -6.91 12.36 4.45
CA ALA A 60 -6.37 11.90 3.18
C ALA A 60 -4.84 11.85 3.16
N ALA A 61 -4.29 11.10 2.21
CA ALA A 61 -2.89 11.17 1.78
C ALA A 61 -2.81 11.52 0.29
N SER A 62 -1.65 12.05 -0.12
CA SER A 62 -1.32 12.24 -1.53
C SER A 62 -0.54 11.04 -2.06
N PHE A 63 -0.84 10.65 -3.28
CA PHE A 63 -0.17 9.59 -4.03
C PHE A 63 0.28 10.14 -5.37
N SER A 64 1.48 9.77 -5.82
CA SER A 64 1.91 9.96 -7.20
C SER A 64 2.07 8.61 -7.88
N PHE A 65 1.71 8.53 -9.15
CA PHE A 65 1.59 7.27 -9.88
C PHE A 65 2.64 7.12 -10.98
N ALA A 66 2.85 5.88 -11.43
CA ALA A 66 3.91 5.53 -12.36
C ALA A 66 3.76 6.15 -13.77
N ASP A 67 2.58 6.65 -14.14
CA ASP A 67 2.35 7.42 -15.36
C ASP A 67 2.58 8.94 -15.19
N GLY A 68 2.87 9.40 -13.97
CA GLY A 68 3.20 10.79 -13.64
C GLY A 68 2.04 11.63 -13.08
N HIS A 69 0.82 11.10 -12.93
CA HIS A 69 -0.26 11.85 -12.27
C HIS A 69 -0.16 11.76 -10.74
N ALA A 70 -0.97 12.59 -10.06
CA ALA A 70 -1.13 12.54 -8.62
C ALA A 70 -2.61 12.55 -8.23
N GLU A 71 -2.94 11.87 -7.14
CA GLU A 71 -4.28 11.82 -6.56
C GLU A 71 -4.21 12.09 -5.05
N SER A 72 -5.26 12.71 -4.51
CA SER A 72 -5.50 12.72 -3.08
C SER A 72 -6.57 11.68 -2.77
N HIS A 73 -6.24 10.72 -1.91
CA HIS A 73 -7.17 9.67 -1.51
C HIS A 73 -7.67 9.92 -0.09
N ARG A 74 -8.99 10.04 0.06
CA ARG A 74 -9.65 10.24 1.36
C ARG A 74 -10.02 8.91 2.00
N TRP A 75 -9.56 8.72 3.23
CA TRP A 75 -9.73 7.51 4.03
C TRP A 75 -11.13 7.36 4.61
N MET A 76 -11.58 6.12 4.62
CA MET A 76 -12.93 5.72 5.00
C MET A 76 -12.97 5.06 6.37
N VAL A 77 -11.92 4.32 6.77
CA VAL A 77 -11.92 3.50 8.00
C VAL A 77 -11.08 4.12 9.10
N ARG A 78 -11.33 3.73 10.36
CA ARG A 78 -10.68 4.37 11.52
C ARG A 78 -9.25 3.86 11.70
N SER A 79 -8.99 2.61 11.37
CA SER A 79 -7.63 2.03 11.38
C SER A 79 -6.62 2.89 10.63
N THR A 80 -6.99 3.52 9.50
CA THR A 80 -6.13 4.40 8.70
C THR A 80 -6.06 5.85 9.20
N LEU A 81 -6.94 6.23 10.15
CA LEU A 81 -7.03 7.59 10.69
C LEU A 81 -6.33 7.71 12.05
N GLN A 82 -5.18 7.07 12.22
CA GLN A 82 -4.41 7.22 13.45
C GLN A 82 -3.87 8.65 13.57
N PRO A 83 -3.93 9.26 14.76
CA PRO A 83 -3.23 10.49 15.04
C PRO A 83 -1.74 10.22 15.29
N ALA A 84 -0.89 11.20 14.98
CA ALA A 84 0.49 11.22 15.42
C ALA A 84 0.58 11.21 16.96
N ARG A 85 1.52 10.44 17.50
CA ARG A 85 1.73 10.28 18.94
C ARG A 85 3.18 10.62 19.31
N PRO A 86 3.43 11.20 20.50
CA PRO A 86 4.81 11.48 20.95
C PRO A 86 5.71 10.25 21.03
N ASP A 87 5.13 9.08 21.28
CA ASP A 87 5.78 7.78 21.38
C ASP A 87 5.62 6.92 20.10
N GLY A 88 5.05 7.49 19.04
CA GLY A 88 4.74 6.78 17.80
C GLY A 88 3.45 5.96 17.86
N ALA A 89 2.95 5.59 16.68
CA ALA A 89 1.86 4.66 16.51
C ALA A 89 2.36 3.26 16.88
N LEU A 90 1.45 2.42 17.40
CA LEU A 90 1.77 1.05 17.79
C LEU A 90 1.83 0.14 16.55
N LEU A 91 2.82 0.36 15.68
CA LEU A 91 3.02 -0.37 14.44
C LEU A 91 4.00 -1.55 14.63
N PRO A 92 3.79 -2.68 13.93
CA PRO A 92 2.60 -2.97 13.13
C PRO A 92 1.38 -3.25 14.02
N PHE A 93 0.18 -3.04 13.47
CA PHE A 93 -1.05 -3.51 14.11
C PHE A 93 -1.98 -4.20 13.11
N TYR A 94 -2.65 -5.24 13.59
CA TYR A 94 -3.61 -6.00 12.80
C TYR A 94 -4.93 -5.26 12.63
N LEU A 95 -5.55 -5.47 11.47
CA LEU A 95 -6.79 -4.84 11.08
C LEU A 95 -7.98 -5.74 11.37
N ASP A 96 -9.04 -5.14 11.89
CA ASP A 96 -10.34 -5.77 11.95
C ASP A 96 -10.82 -6.10 10.52
N PRO A 97 -11.44 -7.26 10.28
CA PRO A 97 -11.92 -7.64 8.94
C PRO A 97 -12.89 -6.63 8.30
N GLU A 98 -13.55 -5.81 9.13
CA GLU A 98 -14.47 -4.75 8.71
C GLU A 98 -13.75 -3.46 8.28
N GLU A 99 -12.47 -3.29 8.62
CA GLU A 99 -11.67 -2.08 8.36
C GLU A 99 -10.62 -2.27 7.26
N LEU A 100 -10.88 -3.14 6.28
CA LEU A 100 -9.92 -3.49 5.22
C LEU A 100 -10.01 -2.62 3.96
N ALA A 101 -10.97 -1.69 3.86
CA ALA A 101 -11.22 -0.95 2.62
C ALA A 101 -10.00 -0.12 2.17
N ASP A 102 -9.46 0.71 3.06
CA ASP A 102 -8.32 1.59 2.77
C ASP A 102 -7.03 0.78 2.59
N TRP A 103 -6.82 -0.25 3.42
CA TRP A 103 -5.69 -1.16 3.30
C TRP A 103 -5.66 -1.88 1.95
N ARG A 104 -6.80 -2.41 1.49
CA ARG A 104 -6.91 -3.04 0.16
C ARG A 104 -6.60 -2.03 -0.93
N TRP A 105 -7.14 -0.80 -0.83
CA TRP A 105 -6.89 0.23 -1.83
C TRP A 105 -5.40 0.51 -2.00
N VAL A 106 -4.65 0.62 -0.89
CA VAL A 106 -3.21 0.86 -0.90
C VAL A 106 -2.45 -0.35 -1.42
N VAL A 107 -2.63 -1.53 -0.82
CA VAL A 107 -1.85 -2.74 -1.15
C VAL A 107 -2.06 -3.16 -2.61
N GLU A 108 -3.27 -3.01 -3.16
CA GLU A 108 -3.58 -3.22 -4.58
C GLU A 108 -2.78 -2.36 -5.56
N ARG A 109 -2.22 -1.25 -5.07
CA ARG A 109 -1.58 -0.20 -5.86
C ARG A 109 -0.09 -0.08 -5.56
N MET A 110 0.44 -0.93 -4.68
CA MET A 110 1.87 -0.98 -4.37
C MET A 110 2.67 -1.71 -5.45
N SER A 111 2.16 -2.85 -5.92
CA SER A 111 2.88 -3.71 -6.86
C SER A 111 1.95 -4.76 -7.48
N ILE A 112 2.51 -5.68 -8.25
CA ILE A 112 1.80 -6.79 -8.90
C ILE A 112 2.42 -8.10 -8.47
N LEU A 113 1.58 -9.07 -8.12
CA LEU A 113 2.02 -10.42 -7.79
C LEU A 113 2.61 -11.13 -9.02
N GLU A 114 3.72 -11.82 -8.85
CA GLU A 114 4.28 -12.70 -9.89
C GLU A 114 3.26 -13.78 -10.27
N GLY A 115 2.95 -13.89 -11.56
CA GLY A 115 1.93 -14.82 -12.08
C GLY A 115 0.47 -14.33 -11.99
N GLY A 116 0.21 -13.14 -11.47
CA GLY A 116 -1.12 -12.52 -11.49
C GLY A 116 -1.48 -11.99 -12.88
N ALA A 117 -2.62 -12.43 -13.42
CA ALA A 117 -3.15 -11.91 -14.69
C ALA A 117 -3.47 -10.41 -14.57
N ASP A 118 -3.28 -9.70 -15.68
CA ASP A 118 -3.46 -8.26 -15.82
C ASP A 118 -4.86 -7.83 -15.35
N GLY A 119 -4.95 -7.28 -14.14
CA GLY A 119 -6.10 -6.53 -13.64
C GLY A 119 -7.41 -7.30 -13.51
N GLY A 120 -7.62 -7.99 -12.39
CA GLY A 120 -8.97 -8.39 -11.99
C GLY A 120 -9.03 -9.44 -10.90
N GLY A 121 -9.33 -9.00 -9.67
CA GLY A 121 -9.87 -9.84 -8.60
C GLY A 121 -8.84 -10.56 -7.74
N TYR A 122 -8.83 -10.24 -6.45
CA TYR A 122 -8.32 -11.15 -5.43
C TYR A 122 -9.17 -12.43 -5.47
N GLY A 123 -8.67 -13.43 -6.19
CA GLY A 123 -9.08 -14.81 -6.03
C GLY A 123 -8.55 -15.31 -4.69
N HIS A 124 -9.35 -15.20 -3.64
CA HIS A 124 -9.16 -16.00 -2.44
C HIS A 124 -9.44 -17.47 -2.78
N SER A 125 -8.40 -18.24 -3.10
CA SER A 125 -8.42 -19.68 -2.92
C SER A 125 -8.04 -20.00 -1.48
N TYR A 126 -9.05 -20.14 -0.62
CA TYR A 126 -8.90 -20.93 0.60
C TYR A 126 -8.70 -22.39 0.18
N ASN A 127 -7.60 -23.01 0.63
CA ASN A 127 -7.47 -24.46 0.87
C ASN A 127 -6.09 -24.81 1.44
N GLN A 128 -5.95 -24.82 2.76
CA GLN A 128 -5.87 -26.03 3.61
C GLN A 128 -5.60 -25.63 5.05
#